data_AF-A0A2G6EBA7-F1
#
_entry.id   AF-A0A2G6EBA7-F1
#
_cell.length_a   1.000
_cell.length_b   1.000
_cell.length_c   1.000
_cell.angle_alpha   90.00
_cell.angle_beta   90.00
_cell.angle_gamma   90.00
#
_symmetry.space_group_name_H-M   'P 1'
#
loop_
_entity.id
_entity.type
_entity.pdbx_description
1 polymer ?
#
loop_
_entity_poly.entity_id
_entity_poly.type
_entity_poly.pdbx_seq_one_letter_code
_entity_poly.pdbx_strand_id
1 'polypeptide(L)'
;MSEAGVNGAQHIQQDAAYVEPDPDLMIEDMSYQEAGQYVMSFLLTEKKTEKILQEKLQDLDRCNERLAYAEQHGDGQQLEQITRELHGLIQERDSLLAELEQLHRKNVVLKAQWRIKATRGGEAARVQAERLLADFSELVDVEEYKLQEAMKDQEAEDELAKLKAKLAGEQL
;
A
#
# COMPACT_ATOMS: atom_id res chain seq x y z
N MET A 1 11.76 49.46 -21.33
CA MET A 1 10.65 49.13 -22.26
C MET A 1 10.80 47.66 -22.57
N SER A 2 9.99 46.82 -21.91
CA SER A 2 8.99 45.95 -22.55
C SER A 2 9.65 44.61 -22.93
N GLU A 3 9.16 43.41 -22.60
CA GLU A 3 7.87 42.95 -22.08
C GLU A 3 8.06 41.55 -21.47
N ALA A 4 7.12 41.17 -20.63
CA ALA A 4 6.96 39.89 -19.98
C ALA A 4 6.16 38.87 -20.83
N GLY A 5 6.21 37.60 -20.45
CA GLY A 5 5.33 36.50 -20.92
C GLY A 5 6.02 35.53 -21.89
N VAL A 6 5.82 34.21 -21.86
CA VAL A 6 4.71 33.39 -21.35
C VAL A 6 5.21 31.95 -21.08
N ASN A 7 4.58 31.32 -20.08
CA ASN A 7 4.51 29.90 -19.74
C ASN A 7 4.53 28.90 -20.91
N GLY A 8 5.04 27.69 -20.66
CA GLY A 8 4.90 26.56 -21.57
C GLY A 8 5.30 25.21 -20.98
N ALA A 9 4.50 24.73 -20.02
CA ALA A 9 4.21 23.32 -19.73
C ALA A 9 5.38 22.30 -19.71
N GLN A 10 5.89 22.02 -18.51
CA GLN A 10 6.45 20.70 -18.22
C GLN A 10 5.31 19.67 -18.24
N HIS A 11 5.13 19.01 -19.37
CA HIS A 11 4.32 17.80 -19.46
C HIS A 11 5.12 16.67 -18.81
N ILE A 12 4.80 16.36 -17.54
CA ILE A 12 5.15 15.10 -16.93
C ILE A 12 4.23 14.06 -17.59
N GLN A 13 4.69 13.49 -18.70
CA GLN A 13 4.15 12.22 -19.18
C GLN A 13 4.51 11.16 -18.14
N GLN A 14 3.53 10.84 -17.31
CA GLN A 14 3.50 9.57 -16.60
C GLN A 14 3.44 8.49 -17.67
N ASP A 15 4.60 7.95 -18.05
CA ASP A 15 4.68 6.72 -18.80
C ASP A 15 3.96 5.65 -17.98
N ALA A 16 2.75 5.32 -18.42
CA ALA A 16 2.12 4.06 -18.15
C ALA A 16 3.00 3.00 -18.83
N ALA A 17 4.11 2.63 -18.15
CA ALA A 17 4.87 1.45 -18.47
C ALA A 17 3.86 0.31 -18.57
N TYR A 18 3.87 -0.39 -19.69
CA TYR A 18 3.03 -1.55 -19.94
C TYR A 18 3.34 -2.58 -18.85
N VAL A 19 2.55 -2.57 -17.80
CA VAL A 19 2.66 -3.52 -16.71
C VAL A 19 2.14 -4.83 -17.27
N GLU A 20 3.04 -5.76 -17.58
CA GLU A 20 2.64 -7.13 -17.93
C GLU A 20 1.70 -7.64 -16.83
N PRO A 21 0.57 -8.25 -17.20
CA PRO A 21 -0.33 -8.83 -16.22
C PRO A 21 0.40 -9.96 -15.50
N ASP A 22 0.80 -9.71 -14.26
CA ASP A 22 1.29 -10.75 -13.36
C ASP A 22 0.15 -11.78 -13.21
N PRO A 23 0.33 -13.02 -13.70
CA PRO A 23 -0.73 -14.02 -13.69
C PRO A 23 -1.16 -14.41 -12.27
N ASP A 24 -0.37 -14.06 -11.25
CA ASP A 24 -0.75 -14.28 -9.85
C ASP A 24 -1.75 -13.23 -9.33
N LEU A 25 -1.98 -12.13 -10.05
CA LEU A 25 -2.88 -11.04 -9.66
C LEU A 25 -4.28 -11.24 -10.27
N MET A 26 -5.08 -12.10 -9.63
CA MET A 26 -6.34 -12.63 -10.13
C MET A 26 -7.56 -11.71 -9.92
N ILE A 27 -7.49 -10.42 -10.27
CA ILE A 27 -8.64 -9.51 -10.05
C ILE A 27 -9.57 -9.35 -11.26
N GLU A 28 -9.24 -9.92 -12.42
CA GLU A 28 -10.06 -9.77 -13.64
C GLU A 28 -11.42 -10.47 -13.51
N ASP A 29 -11.42 -11.71 -13.00
CA ASP A 29 -12.63 -12.55 -12.87
C ASP A 29 -13.48 -12.25 -11.62
N MET A 30 -12.95 -11.47 -10.68
CA MET A 30 -13.65 -11.10 -9.45
C MET A 30 -14.82 -10.14 -9.73
N SER A 31 -15.73 -9.93 -8.78
CA SER A 31 -16.60 -8.75 -8.80
C SER A 31 -15.80 -7.47 -8.54
N TYR A 32 -16.41 -6.30 -8.72
CA TYR A 32 -15.77 -5.02 -8.37
C TYR A 32 -15.48 -4.91 -6.85
N GLN A 33 -16.42 -5.38 -6.03
CA GLN A 33 -16.31 -5.36 -4.57
C GLN A 33 -15.21 -6.31 -4.08
N GLU A 34 -15.18 -7.54 -4.59
CA GLU A 34 -14.12 -8.52 -4.26
C GLU A 34 -12.74 -8.05 -4.73
N ALA A 35 -12.64 -7.47 -5.93
CA ALA A 35 -11.39 -6.88 -6.41
C ALA A 35 -10.92 -5.74 -5.48
N GLY A 36 -11.85 -4.88 -5.03
CA GLY A 36 -11.54 -3.82 -4.07
C GLY A 36 -11.00 -4.37 -2.75
N GLN A 37 -11.67 -5.37 -2.17
CA GLN A 37 -11.19 -6.05 -0.95
C GLN A 37 -9.81 -6.68 -1.14
N TYR A 38 -9.58 -7.32 -2.27
CA TYR A 38 -8.30 -7.93 -2.61
C TYR A 38 -7.19 -6.88 -2.69
N VAL A 39 -7.40 -5.78 -3.42
CA VAL A 39 -6.43 -4.67 -3.50
C VAL A 39 -6.16 -4.09 -2.11
N MET A 40 -7.19 -3.86 -1.29
CA MET A 40 -7.01 -3.33 0.07
C MET A 40 -6.18 -4.26 0.95
N SER A 41 -6.37 -5.58 0.83
CA SER A 41 -5.58 -6.55 1.61
C SER A 41 -4.09 -6.51 1.27
N PHE A 42 -3.72 -6.37 0.00
CA PHE A 42 -2.31 -6.25 -0.42
C PHE A 42 -1.69 -4.92 0.04
N LEU A 43 -2.48 -3.84 0.00
CA LEU A 43 -2.05 -2.55 0.50
C LEU A 43 -1.81 -2.58 2.01
N LEU A 44 -2.69 -3.22 2.78
CA LEU A 44 -2.49 -3.44 4.21
C LEU A 44 -1.23 -4.26 4.50
N THR A 45 -0.98 -5.33 3.73
CA THR A 45 0.24 -6.14 3.88
C THR A 45 1.49 -5.30 3.60
N GLU A 46 1.52 -4.52 2.52
CA GLU A 46 2.64 -3.59 2.23
C GLU A 46 2.91 -2.65 3.41
N LYS A 47 1.86 -2.04 3.98
CA LYS A 47 2.01 -1.14 5.14
C LYS A 47 2.48 -1.86 6.41
N LYS A 48 2.02 -3.08 6.67
CA LYS A 48 2.49 -3.90 7.79
C LYS A 48 3.96 -4.25 7.64
N THR A 49 4.38 -4.65 6.44
CA THR A 49 5.78 -4.97 6.14
C THR A 49 6.67 -3.73 6.27
N GLU A 50 6.20 -2.56 5.80
CA GLU A 50 6.89 -1.27 5.99
C GLU A 50 7.11 -0.95 7.48
N LYS A 51 6.09 -1.15 8.32
CA LYS A 51 6.20 -0.95 9.77
C LYS A 51 7.20 -1.90 10.42
N ILE A 52 7.12 -3.19 10.11
CA ILE A 52 8.06 -4.19 10.64
C ILE A 52 9.49 -3.84 10.24
N LEU A 53 9.69 -3.38 9.00
CA LEU A 53 10.99 -2.91 8.54
C LEU A 53 11.49 -1.72 9.36
N GLN A 54 10.64 -0.73 9.65
CA GLN A 54 11.01 0.40 10.52
C GLN A 54 11.41 -0.05 11.92
N GLU A 55 10.66 -0.97 12.53
CA GLU A 55 11.01 -1.56 13.84
C GLU A 55 12.37 -2.27 13.77
N LYS A 56 12.65 -3.03 12.71
CA LYS A 56 13.93 -3.70 12.50
C LYS A 56 15.10 -2.74 12.29
N LEU A 57 14.88 -1.60 11.65
CA LEU A 57 15.89 -0.55 11.53
C LEU A 57 16.24 0.05 12.90
N GLN A 58 15.25 0.26 13.77
CA GLN A 58 15.50 0.71 15.15
C GLN A 58 16.26 -0.33 15.98
N ASP A 59 15.94 -1.62 15.81
CA ASP A 59 16.67 -2.71 16.47
C ASP A 59 18.13 -2.78 15.97
N LEU A 60 18.37 -2.56 14.67
CA LEU A 60 19.72 -2.45 14.12
C LEU A 60 20.49 -1.28 14.73
N ASP A 61 19.87 -0.10 14.85
CA ASP A 61 20.51 1.06 15.47
C ASP A 61 20.91 0.76 16.92
N ARG A 62 20.01 0.17 17.72
CA ARG A 62 20.31 -0.26 19.09
C ARG A 62 21.41 -1.33 19.16
N CYS A 63 21.42 -2.26 18.21
CA CYS A 63 22.44 -3.30 18.13
C CYS A 63 23.82 -2.71 17.80
N ASN A 64 23.86 -1.73 16.89
CA ASN A 64 25.07 -0.99 16.54
C ASN A 64 25.62 -0.20 17.74
N GLU A 65 24.77 0.45 18.52
CA GLU A 65 25.17 1.12 19.77
C GLU A 65 25.80 0.13 20.76
N ARG A 66 25.18 -1.05 20.92
CA ARG A 66 25.70 -2.12 21.78
C ARG A 66 27.04 -2.66 21.27
N LEU A 67 27.20 -2.80 19.95
CA LEU A 67 28.45 -3.23 19.34
C LEU A 67 29.56 -2.22 19.60
N ALA A 68 29.31 -0.92 19.38
CA ALA A 68 30.28 0.14 19.64
C ALA A 68 30.71 0.18 21.11
N TYR A 69 29.79 -0.06 22.05
CA TYR A 69 30.12 -0.18 23.46
C TYR A 69 30.99 -1.42 23.75
N ALA A 70 30.64 -2.58 23.19
CA ALA A 70 31.37 -3.83 23.37
C ALA A 70 32.78 -3.80 22.74
N GLU A 71 32.96 -3.09 21.61
CA GLU A 71 34.28 -2.87 21.01
C GLU A 71 35.23 -2.09 21.94
N GLN A 72 34.67 -1.21 22.77
CA GLN A 72 35.46 -0.37 23.68
C GLN A 72 35.67 -1.00 25.07
N HIS A 73 34.68 -1.77 25.57
CA HIS A 73 34.62 -2.21 26.98
C HIS A 73 34.31 -3.70 27.17
N GLY A 74 33.93 -4.41 26.12
CA GLY A 74 33.49 -5.79 26.17
C GLY A 74 34.61 -6.82 26.08
N ASP A 75 34.29 -8.06 26.41
CA ASP A 75 35.16 -9.20 26.12
C ASP A 75 34.89 -9.79 24.72
N GLY A 76 35.76 -10.67 24.26
CA GLY A 76 35.64 -11.29 22.93
C GLY A 76 34.35 -12.09 22.74
N GLN A 77 33.78 -12.67 23.80
CA GLN A 77 32.54 -13.46 23.69
C GLN A 77 31.33 -12.56 23.50
N GLN A 78 31.25 -11.42 24.20
CA GLN A 78 30.20 -10.43 24.01
C GLN A 78 30.23 -9.85 22.58
N LEU A 79 31.43 -9.54 22.07
CA LEU A 79 31.63 -9.08 20.70
C LEU A 79 31.12 -10.09 19.66
N GLU A 80 31.49 -11.37 19.80
CA GLU A 80 31.02 -12.43 18.90
C GLU A 80 29.50 -12.66 18.96
N GLN A 81 28.90 -12.50 20.13
CA GLN A 81 27.45 -12.63 20.29
C GLN A 81 26.71 -11.48 19.62
N ILE A 82 27.12 -10.23 19.87
CA ILE A 82 26.50 -9.04 19.27
C ILE A 82 26.69 -9.04 17.75
N THR A 83 27.85 -9.46 17.26
CA THR A 83 28.11 -9.57 15.81
C THR A 83 27.16 -10.57 15.14
N ARG A 84 26.88 -11.71 15.78
CA ARG A 84 25.90 -12.69 15.28
C ARG A 84 24.48 -12.14 15.28
N GLU A 85 24.10 -11.44 16.34
CA GLU A 85 22.81 -10.75 16.44
C GLU A 85 22.65 -9.71 15.31
N LEU A 86 23.67 -8.89 15.07
CA LEU A 86 23.70 -7.89 14.00
C LEU A 86 23.55 -8.53 12.62
N HIS A 87 24.27 -9.61 12.33
CA HIS A 87 24.14 -10.33 11.07
C HIS A 87 22.72 -10.89 10.86
N GLY A 88 22.08 -11.42 11.90
CA GLY A 88 20.70 -11.88 11.84
C GLY A 88 19.73 -10.76 11.50
N LEU A 89 19.85 -9.62 12.20
CA LEU A 89 19.01 -8.44 11.95
C LEU A 89 19.21 -7.88 10.52
N ILE A 90 20.43 -7.89 10.00
CA ILE A 90 20.73 -7.48 8.62
C ILE A 90 20.02 -8.39 7.60
N GLN A 91 20.09 -9.71 7.80
CA GLN A 91 19.42 -10.67 6.92
C GLN A 91 17.91 -10.49 6.93
N GLU A 92 17.32 -10.30 8.11
CA GLU A 92 15.88 -10.04 8.24
C GLU A 92 15.47 -8.73 7.56
N ARG A 93 16.24 -7.65 7.74
CA ARG A 93 16.02 -6.38 7.04
C ARG A 93 16.05 -6.56 5.53
N ASP A 94 17.04 -7.27 5.00
CA ASP A 94 17.20 -7.46 3.56
C ASP A 94 16.05 -8.29 2.97
N SER A 95 15.58 -9.29 3.71
CA SER A 95 14.38 -10.05 3.34
C SER A 95 13.13 -9.17 3.31
N LEU A 96 12.92 -8.33 4.33
CA LEU A 96 11.78 -7.42 4.41
C LEU A 96 11.82 -6.35 3.31
N LEU A 97 13.00 -5.84 2.96
CA LEU A 97 13.17 -4.91 1.83
C LEU A 97 12.78 -5.55 0.50
N ALA A 98 13.22 -6.80 0.26
CA ALA A 98 12.86 -7.52 -0.95
C ALA A 98 11.34 -7.81 -1.02
N GLU A 99 10.74 -8.20 0.11
CA GLU A 99 9.29 -8.40 0.21
C GLU A 99 8.51 -7.11 -0.03
N LEU A 100 8.94 -6.00 0.59
CA LEU A 100 8.31 -4.69 0.42
C LEU A 100 8.37 -4.22 -1.05
N GLU A 101 9.51 -4.41 -1.72
CA GLU A 101 9.65 -4.06 -3.14
C GLU A 101 8.72 -4.91 -4.03
N GLN A 102 8.58 -6.21 -3.73
CA GLN A 102 7.64 -7.07 -4.44
C GLN A 102 6.19 -6.67 -4.21
N LEU A 103 5.80 -6.41 -2.95
CA LEU A 103 4.47 -5.93 -2.60
C LEU A 103 4.15 -4.60 -3.26
N HIS A 104 5.10 -3.66 -3.26
CA HIS A 104 4.97 -2.37 -3.92
C HIS A 104 4.67 -2.53 -5.41
N ARG A 105 5.49 -3.32 -6.12
CA ARG A 105 5.28 -3.62 -7.55
C ARG A 105 3.88 -4.18 -7.79
N LYS A 106 3.46 -5.20 -7.02
CA LYS A 106 2.13 -5.81 -7.13
C LYS A 106 1.02 -4.80 -6.86
N ASN A 107 1.16 -3.95 -5.86
CA ASN A 107 0.18 -2.92 -5.53
C ASN A 107 0.03 -1.86 -6.62
N VAL A 108 1.11 -1.46 -7.31
CA VAL A 108 1.00 -0.57 -8.46
C VAL A 108 0.13 -1.21 -9.56
N VAL A 109 0.36 -2.49 -9.87
CA VAL A 109 -0.43 -3.23 -10.85
C VAL A 109 -1.89 -3.33 -10.43
N LEU A 110 -2.15 -3.78 -9.20
CA LEU A 110 -3.49 -3.99 -8.66
C LEU A 110 -4.29 -2.69 -8.61
N LYS A 111 -3.68 -1.57 -8.17
CA LYS A 111 -4.31 -0.24 -8.18
C LYS A 111 -4.71 0.17 -9.60
N ALA A 112 -3.84 -0.04 -10.58
CA ALA A 112 -4.12 0.30 -11.97
C ALA A 112 -5.26 -0.54 -12.54
N GLN A 113 -5.22 -1.87 -12.35
CA GLN A 113 -6.27 -2.78 -12.81
C GLN A 113 -7.61 -2.49 -12.13
N TRP A 114 -7.62 -2.18 -10.83
CA TRP A 114 -8.85 -1.82 -10.12
C TRP A 114 -9.46 -0.51 -10.60
N ARG A 115 -8.66 0.52 -10.91
CA ARG A 115 -9.15 1.76 -11.54
C ARG A 115 -9.77 1.52 -12.91
N ILE A 116 -9.18 0.66 -13.73
CA ILE A 116 -9.74 0.26 -15.04
C ILE A 116 -11.10 -0.41 -14.83
N LYS A 117 -11.19 -1.32 -13.86
CA LYS A 117 -12.45 -2.01 -13.51
C LYS A 117 -13.50 -1.04 -12.99
N ALA A 118 -13.12 -0.10 -12.14
CA ALA A 118 -13.98 0.96 -11.62
C ALA A 118 -14.57 1.81 -12.77
N THR A 119 -13.75 2.15 -13.76
CA THR A 119 -14.18 2.89 -14.96
C THR A 119 -15.24 2.11 -15.75
N ARG A 120 -15.11 0.78 -15.84
CA ARG A 120 -16.14 -0.09 -16.46
C ARG A 120 -17.43 -0.18 -15.63
N GLY A 121 -17.34 0.01 -14.31
CA GLY A 121 -18.46 0.06 -13.38
C GLY A 121 -19.22 1.39 -13.34
N GLY A 122 -18.75 2.42 -14.07
CA GLY A 122 -19.36 3.76 -14.13
C GLY A 122 -18.75 4.76 -13.14
N GLU A 123 -19.21 6.01 -13.22
CA GLU A 123 -18.62 7.15 -12.48
C GLU A 123 -18.67 6.95 -10.95
N ALA A 124 -19.74 6.35 -10.43
CA ALA A 124 -19.87 6.08 -9.00
C ALA A 124 -18.77 5.14 -8.49
N ALA A 125 -18.51 4.05 -9.22
CA ALA A 125 -17.43 3.12 -8.90
C ALA A 125 -16.05 3.80 -9.04
N ARG A 126 -15.85 4.66 -10.04
CA ARG A 126 -14.58 5.41 -10.19
C ARG A 126 -14.30 6.33 -9.00
N VAL A 127 -15.28 7.15 -8.61
CA VAL A 127 -15.17 8.06 -7.46
C VAL A 127 -14.91 7.28 -6.18
N GLN A 128 -15.60 6.14 -6.00
CA GLN A 128 -15.41 5.26 -4.85
C GLN A 128 -13.98 4.68 -4.78
N ALA A 129 -13.46 4.16 -5.91
CA ALA A 129 -12.10 3.64 -5.96
C ALA A 129 -11.05 4.72 -5.68
N GLU A 130 -11.23 5.93 -6.22
CA GLU A 130 -10.33 7.06 -5.99
C GLU A 130 -10.32 7.48 -4.51
N ARG A 131 -11.50 7.56 -3.87
CA ARG A 131 -11.63 7.88 -2.45
C ARG A 131 -10.94 6.86 -1.57
N LEU A 132 -11.21 5.57 -1.76
CA LEU A 132 -10.60 4.51 -0.94
C LEU A 132 -9.08 4.45 -1.11
N LEU A 133 -8.56 4.70 -2.32
CA LEU A 133 -7.11 4.78 -2.53
C LEU A 133 -6.48 6.00 -1.86
N ALA A 134 -7.19 7.13 -1.84
CA ALA A 134 -6.75 8.34 -1.15
C ALA A 134 -6.74 8.11 0.37
N ASP A 135 -7.82 7.60 0.94
CA ASP A 135 -7.94 7.25 2.36
C ASP A 135 -6.82 6.27 2.77
N PHE A 136 -6.49 5.29 1.91
CA PHE A 136 -5.36 4.38 2.14
C PHE A 136 -4.00 5.08 2.11
N SER A 137 -3.81 6.05 1.22
CA SER A 137 -2.53 6.78 1.14
C SER A 137 -2.29 7.69 2.35
N GLU A 138 -3.37 8.15 2.98
CA GLU A 138 -3.34 9.00 4.18
C GLU A 138 -3.28 8.21 5.50
N LEU A 139 -3.43 6.88 5.45
CA LEU A 139 -3.25 6.01 6.61
C LEU A 139 -1.80 6.04 7.09
N VAL A 140 -1.57 6.92 8.05
CA VAL A 140 -0.39 6.94 8.91
C VAL A 140 -0.73 6.08 10.11
N ASP A 141 0.00 4.98 10.27
CA ASP A 141 -0.24 3.88 11.20
C ASP A 141 -1.39 2.94 10.87
N VAL A 142 -1.25 1.70 11.36
CA VAL A 142 -2.14 0.55 11.17
C VAL A 142 -3.47 0.78 11.90
N GLU A 143 -4.18 1.85 11.60
CA GLU A 143 -5.60 1.98 11.91
C GLU A 143 -6.40 1.18 10.86
N GLU A 144 -6.02 -0.09 10.71
CA GLU A 144 -6.72 -1.11 9.90
C GLU A 144 -8.22 -1.15 10.26
N TYR A 145 -8.55 -0.80 11.51
CA TYR A 145 -9.93 -0.60 11.96
C TYR A 145 -10.65 0.53 11.21
N LYS A 146 -10.02 1.70 11.00
CA LYS A 146 -10.65 2.81 10.26
C LYS A 146 -10.83 2.49 8.79
N LEU A 147 -9.90 1.74 8.19
CA LEU A 147 -10.07 1.25 6.82
C LEU A 147 -11.20 0.22 6.74
N GLN A 148 -11.28 -0.72 7.69
CA GLN A 148 -12.39 -1.67 7.76
C GLN A 148 -13.74 -0.99 8.02
N GLU A 149 -13.76 0.06 8.83
CA GLU A 149 -14.94 0.88 9.09
C GLU A 149 -15.37 1.62 7.81
N ALA A 150 -14.45 2.28 7.11
CA ALA A 150 -14.72 2.92 5.82
C ALA A 150 -15.23 1.91 4.76
N MET A 151 -14.69 0.69 4.73
CA MET A 151 -15.16 -0.38 3.85
C MET A 151 -16.58 -0.86 4.22
N LYS A 152 -16.90 -0.94 5.52
CA LYS A 152 -18.23 -1.35 6.01
C LYS A 152 -19.28 -0.27 5.76
N ASP A 153 -18.95 0.98 6.02
CA ASP A 153 -19.82 2.13 5.76
C ASP A 153 -20.15 2.19 4.26
N GLN A 154 -19.17 1.90 3.40
CA GLN A 154 -19.36 1.83 1.97
C GLN A 154 -20.26 0.66 1.54
N GLU A 155 -20.09 -0.52 2.12
CA GLU A 155 -20.96 -1.67 1.86
C GLU A 155 -22.42 -1.37 2.26
N ALA A 156 -22.62 -0.67 3.37
CA ALA A 156 -23.93 -0.20 3.81
C ALA A 156 -24.55 0.82 2.84
N GLU A 157 -23.76 1.76 2.31
CA GLU A 157 -24.24 2.72 1.30
C GLU A 157 -24.66 2.04 -0.01
N ASP A 158 -23.90 1.05 -0.47
CA ASP A 158 -24.17 0.30 -1.71
C ASP A 158 -25.45 -0.56 -1.58
N GLU A 159 -25.64 -1.22 -0.43
CA GLU A 159 -26.89 -1.91 -0.07
C GLU A 159 -28.09 -0.96 -0.09
N LEU A 160 -27.93 0.23 0.48
CA LEU A 160 -28.98 1.24 0.58
C LEU A 160 -29.34 1.81 -0.80
N ALA A 161 -28.36 1.99 -1.69
CA ALA A 161 -28.56 2.37 -3.08
C ALA A 161 -29.32 1.29 -3.88
N LYS A 162 -28.95 0.01 -3.71
CA LYS A 162 -29.67 -1.12 -4.32
C LYS A 162 -31.12 -1.19 -3.86
N LEU A 163 -31.37 -1.03 -2.55
CA LEU A 163 -32.72 -1.04 -1.99
C LEU A 163 -33.57 0.13 -2.51
N LYS A 164 -32.99 1.33 -2.59
CA LYS A 164 -33.67 2.50 -3.20
C LYS A 164 -34.03 2.28 -4.66
N ALA A 165 -33.12 1.71 -5.46
CA ALA A 165 -33.38 1.39 -6.85
C ALA A 165 -34.50 0.34 -7.01
N LYS A 166 -34.53 -0.66 -6.12
CA LYS A 166 -35.59 -1.68 -6.10
C LYS A 166 -36.95 -1.09 -5.74
N LEU A 167 -37.01 -0.24 -4.72
CA LEU A 167 -38.24 0.44 -4.31
C LEU A 167 -38.77 1.40 -5.38
N ALA A 168 -37.87 2.10 -6.09
CA ALA A 168 -38.24 2.99 -7.19
C ALA A 168 -38.74 2.20 -8.42
N GLY A 169 -38.25 0.97 -8.62
CA GLY A 169 -38.70 0.08 -9.69
C GLY A 169 -40.02 -0.63 -9.41
N GLU A 170 -40.41 -0.82 -8.14
CA GLU A 170 -41.69 -1.42 -7.73
C GLU A 170 -42.87 -0.42 -7.69
N GLN A 171 -42.63 0.87 -7.93
CA GLN A 171 -43.69 1.91 -7.99
C GLN A 171 -44.23 2.21 -9.41
N LEU A 172 -43.91 1.37 -10.40
CA LEU A 172 -44.47 1.38 -11.76
C LEU A 172 -45.31 0.12 -12.00
#